data_AF-A0A932Z063-F1
#
_entry.id   AF-A0A932Z063-F1
#
_cell.length_a   1.000
_cell.length_b   1.000
_cell.length_c   1.000
_cell.angle_alpha   90.00
_cell.angle_beta   90.00
_cell.angle_gamma   90.00
#
_symmetry.space_group_name_H-M   'P 1'
#
loop_
_entity.id
_entity.type
_entity.pdbx_description
1 polymer ?
#
loop_
_entity_poly.entity_id
_entity_poly.type
_entity_poly.pdbx_seq_one_letter_code
_entity_poly.pdbx_strand_id
1 'polypeptide(L)'
;MAEEQHPSAAKIFVMPEQFLALTRSTSVPTTSGQPPRAAAPAPVSAAATPVSAPSVVSTAPTDPQSQIANLKSSTSGTRRSLLIGGIIAAAVLVLGGIAAFFVLRSVPTPAPVAPPARPAPPPVVNAAPVVNVPPVNAPASPPPTPPEPPLAPPVPIPPAVPPPAVDVDTDGDGLTDAEENVIGTNVRAKDTDGDGYDDRTELLNLYNPLAIAPERLADSGAVFTYAHPVDGWEAYLPKSWTIAATDQEQRQIRIATGITEEQVLLTLHANPDRLSARDAALRLWPAATAPDASIARESTTKRGAPVVRLADDFVHAFVVVDADRMLLISYERPATAARFPTLVAMIIQSFASAGTR
;
A
#
# COMPACT_ATOMS: atom_id res chain seq x y z
N MET A 1 2.95 61.40 4.21
CA MET A 1 2.22 60.21 4.72
C MET A 1 2.77 59.03 3.93
N ALA A 2 3.54 58.17 4.58
CA ALA A 2 3.99 56.91 4.01
C ALA A 2 3.23 55.82 4.75
N GLU A 3 2.47 55.02 4.02
CA GLU A 3 1.70 53.92 4.62
C GLU A 3 2.59 52.69 4.68
N GLU A 4 3.04 52.37 5.89
CA GLU A 4 4.00 51.30 6.15
C GLU A 4 3.28 49.96 6.01
N GLN A 5 3.42 49.33 4.84
CA GLN A 5 2.88 47.99 4.59
C GLN A 5 3.60 46.97 5.48
N HIS A 6 3.01 46.64 6.62
CA HIS A 6 3.42 45.49 7.41
C HIS A 6 3.29 44.21 6.55
N PRO A 7 4.34 43.39 6.42
CA PRO A 7 4.23 42.11 5.73
C PRO A 7 3.25 41.22 6.49
N SER A 8 2.22 40.72 5.79
CA SER A 8 1.29 39.74 6.34
C SER A 8 2.07 38.52 6.77
N ALA A 9 2.10 38.25 8.08
CA ALA A 9 2.82 37.10 8.63
C ALA A 9 2.28 35.81 8.01
N ALA A 10 3.13 35.08 7.29
CA ALA A 10 2.81 33.79 6.73
C ALA A 10 2.31 32.88 7.85
N LYS A 11 1.03 32.50 7.77
CA LYS A 11 0.35 31.76 8.82
C LYS A 11 0.72 30.31 8.66
N ILE A 12 1.83 29.89 9.30
CA ILE A 12 2.31 28.51 9.30
C ILE A 12 1.18 27.60 9.78
N PHE A 13 0.48 26.98 8.83
CA PHE A 13 -0.47 25.93 9.13
C PHE A 13 0.34 24.68 9.46
N VAL A 14 0.06 24.05 10.60
CA VAL A 14 0.71 22.82 11.02
C VAL A 14 -0.22 21.66 10.70
N MET A 15 0.28 20.65 9.98
CA MET A 15 -0.51 19.47 9.61
C MET A 15 -1.20 18.89 10.86
N PRO A 16 -2.54 18.78 10.89
CA PRO A 16 -3.23 18.45 12.14
C PRO A 16 -2.86 17.04 12.65
N GLU A 17 -2.38 16.95 13.89
CA GLU A 17 -1.95 15.71 14.58
C GLU A 17 -2.90 14.51 14.42
N GLN A 18 -4.20 14.76 14.28
CA GLN A 18 -5.23 13.74 14.02
C GLN A 18 -5.02 12.94 12.71
N PHE A 19 -4.18 13.43 11.79
CA PHE A 19 -3.78 12.75 10.57
C PHE A 19 -2.37 12.13 10.65
N LEU A 20 -1.58 12.46 11.67
CA LEU A 20 -0.28 11.82 11.94
C LEU A 20 -0.42 10.48 12.66
N ALA A 21 -1.52 10.26 13.39
CA ALA A 21 -1.64 9.15 14.33
C ALA A 21 -3.00 8.40 14.27
N LEU A 22 -3.08 7.37 13.44
CA LEU A 22 -3.96 6.21 13.70
C LEU A 22 -3.34 5.28 14.76
N THR A 23 -2.99 5.84 15.93
CA THR A 23 -2.46 5.09 17.08
C THR A 23 -3.04 5.59 18.41
N ARG A 24 -4.37 5.55 18.56
CA ARG A 24 -4.99 5.59 19.89
C ARG A 24 -5.06 4.19 20.50
N SER A 25 -3.96 3.80 21.14
CA SER A 25 -3.92 2.65 22.05
C SER A 25 -4.92 2.84 23.19
N THR A 26 -5.72 1.81 23.49
CA THR A 26 -6.78 1.85 24.49
C THR A 26 -6.25 1.74 25.93
N SER A 27 -6.27 2.88 26.63
CA SER A 27 -6.69 3.03 28.05
C SER A 27 -6.21 2.05 29.15
N VAL A 28 -5.41 2.57 30.09
CA VAL A 28 -5.45 2.24 31.54
C VAL A 28 -5.19 3.57 32.31
N PRO A 29 -5.85 3.87 33.44
CA PRO A 29 -6.11 5.27 33.83
C PRO A 29 -5.04 5.95 34.69
N THR A 30 -5.12 7.29 34.68
CA THR A 30 -4.38 8.26 35.49
C THR A 30 -4.49 7.98 37.00
N THR A 31 -3.37 8.17 37.73
CA THR A 31 -3.39 8.58 39.14
C THR A 31 -2.44 9.77 39.33
N SER A 32 -2.91 10.77 40.09
CA SER A 32 -2.30 12.09 40.27
C SER A 32 -1.08 12.07 41.21
N GLY A 33 -0.08 12.93 40.96
CA GLY A 33 1.08 13.08 41.86
C GLY A 33 2.16 14.09 41.37
N GLN A 34 2.03 15.33 41.84
CA GLN A 34 2.87 16.54 41.63
C GLN A 34 4.42 16.35 41.75
N PRO A 35 5.27 17.15 41.06
CA PRO A 35 6.74 16.93 40.95
C PRO A 35 7.58 17.53 42.09
N PRO A 36 8.88 17.17 42.20
CA PRO A 36 9.91 18.19 41.89
C PRO A 36 11.27 17.70 41.29
N ARG A 37 11.80 18.55 40.38
CA ARG A 37 13.20 18.98 40.16
C ARG A 37 14.41 18.18 40.72
N ALA A 38 15.11 17.50 39.80
CA ALA A 38 16.57 17.50 39.52
C ALA A 38 17.65 16.99 40.52
N ALA A 39 18.72 16.46 39.89
CA ALA A 39 20.11 16.23 40.33
C ALA A 39 20.51 14.89 40.99
N ALA A 40 21.65 14.38 40.52
CA ALA A 40 22.46 13.25 41.00
C ALA A 40 23.93 13.75 41.16
N PRO A 41 24.93 12.98 41.65
CA PRO A 41 24.93 11.57 42.10
C PRO A 41 25.54 11.33 43.51
N ALA A 42 25.76 10.05 43.86
CA ALA A 42 26.24 9.53 45.16
C ALA A 42 27.74 9.82 45.46
N PRO A 43 28.33 9.43 46.63
CA PRO A 43 28.81 8.04 46.80
C PRO A 43 28.95 7.42 48.24
N VAL A 44 29.26 6.10 48.27
CA VAL A 44 30.04 5.24 49.22
C VAL A 44 29.64 4.88 50.69
N SER A 45 29.59 3.55 50.92
CA SER A 45 30.36 2.73 51.92
C SER A 45 29.70 2.05 53.13
N ALA A 46 29.91 0.71 53.22
CA ALA A 46 30.21 -0.15 54.40
C ALA A 46 29.28 -0.20 55.64
N ALA A 47 29.27 -1.23 56.51
CA ALA A 47 29.56 -2.68 56.44
C ALA A 47 29.16 -3.37 57.78
N ALA A 48 29.17 -4.71 57.82
CA ALA A 48 29.34 -5.58 59.02
C ALA A 48 28.18 -5.79 60.06
N THR A 49 27.68 -7.04 60.08
CA THR A 49 27.30 -7.86 61.26
C THR A 49 28.56 -8.26 62.09
N PRO A 50 28.57 -8.96 63.28
CA PRO A 50 27.57 -9.92 63.83
C PRO A 50 27.44 -10.02 65.40
N VAL A 51 26.81 -11.11 65.91
CA VAL A 51 27.15 -11.95 67.11
C VAL A 51 25.97 -12.35 68.07
N SER A 52 25.62 -13.65 67.99
CA SER A 52 25.26 -14.70 69.00
C SER A 52 24.64 -14.48 70.41
N ALA A 53 23.45 -15.11 70.60
CA ALA A 53 23.11 -16.23 71.55
C ALA A 53 23.22 -16.05 73.11
N PRO A 54 22.81 -17.01 74.00
CA PRO A 54 22.18 -18.35 73.80
C PRO A 54 21.03 -18.77 74.78
N SER A 55 20.65 -20.07 74.71
CA SER A 55 20.09 -20.97 75.78
C SER A 55 18.55 -20.99 76.07
N VAL A 56 17.90 -22.10 76.50
CA VAL A 56 18.15 -23.58 76.41
C VAL A 56 16.86 -24.41 76.80
N VAL A 57 16.90 -25.75 76.74
CA VAL A 57 15.86 -26.80 77.10
C VAL A 57 14.77 -27.04 76.02
N SER A 58 14.54 -28.20 75.39
CA SER A 58 14.89 -29.64 75.50
C SER A 58 13.77 -30.58 76.00
N THR A 59 13.21 -31.39 75.09
CA THR A 59 13.08 -32.87 75.21
C THR A 59 12.50 -33.46 73.91
N ALA A 60 12.87 -34.71 73.59
CA ALA A 60 12.44 -35.49 72.43
C ALA A 60 12.34 -36.99 72.89
N PRO A 61 12.20 -38.02 72.02
CA PRO A 61 11.68 -38.13 70.65
C PRO A 61 10.58 -39.24 70.55
N THR A 62 10.09 -39.57 69.34
CA THR A 62 9.90 -40.96 68.82
C THR A 62 9.41 -40.93 67.36
N ASP A 63 9.90 -41.88 66.56
CA ASP A 63 9.79 -42.08 65.10
C ASP A 63 8.83 -43.29 64.80
N PRO A 64 8.63 -43.87 63.59
CA PRO A 64 8.56 -43.34 62.21
C PRO A 64 7.24 -43.74 61.46
N GLN A 65 7.17 -43.39 60.17
CA GLN A 65 6.45 -44.08 59.07
C GLN A 65 4.90 -44.14 59.08
N SER A 66 4.35 -43.25 58.25
CA SER A 66 3.30 -43.54 57.25
C SER A 66 3.11 -45.02 56.83
N GLN A 67 1.86 -45.51 56.81
CA GLN A 67 1.18 -45.95 55.57
C GLN A 67 -0.27 -46.50 55.75
N ILE A 68 -1.08 -46.26 54.70
CA ILE A 68 -2.39 -46.85 54.29
C ILE A 68 -3.67 -46.63 55.14
N ALA A 69 -4.77 -46.42 54.39
CA ALA A 69 -6.17 -46.71 54.71
C ALA A 69 -7.04 -45.66 55.44
N ASN A 70 -7.60 -44.73 54.66
CA ASN A 70 -9.06 -44.72 54.46
C ASN A 70 -9.50 -43.87 53.25
N LEU A 71 -9.97 -44.52 52.19
CA LEU A 71 -10.85 -43.91 51.18
C LEU A 71 -12.26 -44.51 51.32
N LYS A 72 -13.19 -43.70 51.84
CA LYS A 72 -14.64 -43.82 51.60
C LYS A 72 -15.18 -42.39 51.44
N SER A 73 -15.26 -41.89 50.21
CA SER A 73 -16.43 -42.02 49.33
C SER A 73 -17.64 -41.20 49.82
N SER A 74 -17.74 -39.95 49.35
CA SER A 74 -19.01 -39.22 49.24
C SER A 74 -19.37 -39.08 47.77
N THR A 75 -20.65 -39.24 47.44
CA THR A 75 -21.12 -39.63 46.10
C THR A 75 -22.14 -38.65 45.53
N SER A 76 -21.93 -38.25 44.27
CA SER A 76 -22.92 -37.67 43.34
C SER A 76 -23.55 -36.31 43.72
N GLY A 77 -24.16 -35.56 42.80
CA GLY A 77 -24.30 -35.79 41.37
C GLY A 77 -25.05 -34.65 40.69
N THR A 78 -24.35 -33.84 39.88
CA THR A 78 -25.00 -32.80 39.04
C THR A 78 -24.15 -32.36 37.84
N ARG A 79 -22.82 -32.59 37.85
CA ARG A 79 -21.91 -32.04 36.82
C ARG A 79 -21.67 -32.92 35.57
N ARG A 80 -22.11 -34.19 35.58
CA ARG A 80 -21.93 -35.10 34.41
C ARG A 80 -23.03 -34.98 33.34
N SER A 81 -24.26 -34.58 33.70
CA SER A 81 -25.36 -34.41 32.73
C SER A 81 -25.15 -33.22 31.80
N LEU A 82 -24.64 -32.10 32.32
CA LEU A 82 -24.34 -30.89 31.53
C LEU A 82 -23.24 -31.12 30.48
N LEU A 83 -22.20 -31.89 30.80
CA LEU A 83 -21.12 -32.24 29.86
C LEU A 83 -21.63 -33.11 28.71
N ILE A 84 -22.45 -34.13 29.00
CA ILE A 84 -23.03 -35.01 27.97
C ILE A 84 -24.03 -34.24 27.09
N GLY A 85 -24.88 -33.39 27.69
CA GLY A 85 -25.81 -32.53 26.96
C GLY A 85 -25.10 -31.55 26.02
N GLY A 86 -23.99 -30.94 26.47
CA GLY A 86 -23.18 -30.04 25.64
C GLY A 86 -22.54 -30.75 24.45
N ILE A 87 -22.02 -31.97 24.63
CA ILE A 87 -21.43 -32.77 23.54
C ILE A 87 -22.49 -33.17 22.51
N ILE A 88 -23.70 -33.55 22.95
CA ILE A 88 -24.81 -33.88 22.04
C ILE A 88 -25.26 -32.63 21.26
N ALA A 89 -25.40 -31.48 21.92
CA ALA A 89 -25.76 -30.22 21.26
C ALA A 89 -24.71 -29.80 20.21
N ALA A 90 -23.42 -29.91 20.54
CA ALA A 90 -22.34 -29.63 19.60
C ALA A 90 -22.34 -30.61 18.40
N ALA A 91 -22.56 -31.91 18.65
CA ALA A 91 -22.66 -32.92 17.59
C ALA A 91 -23.85 -32.64 16.64
N VAL A 92 -25.01 -32.25 17.17
CA VAL A 92 -26.19 -31.87 16.38
C VAL A 92 -25.94 -30.61 15.55
N LEU A 93 -25.25 -29.60 16.10
CA LEU A 93 -24.87 -28.40 15.35
C LEU A 93 -23.87 -28.71 14.23
N VAL A 94 -22.88 -29.57 14.46
CA VAL A 94 -21.92 -30.00 13.43
C VAL A 94 -22.61 -30.82 12.34
N LEU A 95 -23.48 -31.78 12.69
CA LEU A 95 -24.28 -32.55 11.72
C LEU A 95 -25.24 -31.65 10.92
N GLY A 96 -25.90 -30.68 11.57
CA GLY A 96 -26.75 -29.70 10.92
C GLY A 96 -25.97 -28.79 9.96
N GLY A 97 -24.78 -28.33 10.36
CA GLY A 97 -23.89 -27.53 9.52
C GLY A 97 -23.37 -28.31 8.30
N ILE A 98 -23.00 -29.58 8.48
CA ILE A 98 -22.60 -30.46 7.36
C ILE A 98 -23.78 -30.70 6.41
N ALA A 99 -24.98 -30.98 6.93
CA ALA A 99 -26.17 -31.15 6.11
C ALA A 99 -26.50 -29.87 5.32
N ALA A 100 -26.46 -28.69 5.97
CA ALA A 100 -26.65 -27.41 5.31
C ALA A 100 -25.59 -27.15 4.22
N PHE A 101 -24.32 -27.45 4.49
CA PHE A 101 -23.23 -27.30 3.51
C PHE A 101 -23.46 -28.15 2.25
N PHE A 102 -23.91 -29.40 2.39
CA PHE A 102 -24.26 -30.23 1.23
C PHE A 102 -25.53 -29.77 0.51
N VAL A 103 -26.54 -29.26 1.22
CA VAL A 103 -27.74 -28.68 0.60
C VAL A 103 -27.41 -27.40 -0.19
N LEU A 104 -26.62 -26.48 0.38
CA LEU A 104 -26.19 -25.26 -0.34
C LEU A 104 -25.33 -25.59 -1.58
N ARG A 105 -24.50 -26.64 -1.53
CA ARG A 105 -23.74 -27.12 -2.71
C ARG A 105 -24.58 -27.91 -3.72
N SER A 106 -25.79 -28.32 -3.36
CA SER A 106 -26.71 -29.05 -4.25
C SER A 106 -27.69 -28.14 -5.00
N VAL A 107 -27.64 -26.83 -4.76
CA VAL A 107 -28.36 -25.85 -5.60
C VAL A 107 -27.61 -25.74 -6.92
N PRO A 108 -28.18 -26.17 -8.06
CA PRO A 108 -27.51 -25.98 -9.35
C PRO A 108 -27.40 -24.49 -9.63
N THR A 109 -26.18 -24.00 -9.84
CA THR A 109 -25.94 -22.63 -10.31
C THR A 109 -26.79 -22.41 -11.56
N PRO A 110 -27.65 -21.38 -11.63
CA PRO A 110 -28.38 -21.09 -12.86
C PRO A 110 -27.36 -20.88 -13.97
N ALA A 111 -27.54 -21.59 -15.09
CA ALA A 111 -26.64 -21.48 -16.23
C ALA A 111 -26.52 -20.01 -16.64
N PRO A 112 -25.33 -19.53 -17.04
CA PRO A 112 -25.17 -18.14 -17.48
C PRO A 112 -26.17 -17.87 -18.60
N VAL A 113 -27.12 -16.96 -18.35
CA VAL A 113 -28.06 -16.52 -19.39
C VAL A 113 -27.21 -15.85 -20.45
N ALA A 114 -27.13 -16.47 -21.63
CA ALA A 114 -26.37 -15.92 -22.73
C ALA A 114 -26.85 -14.48 -23.00
N PRO A 115 -25.95 -13.50 -23.21
CA PRO A 115 -26.35 -12.15 -23.55
C PRO A 115 -27.27 -12.19 -24.77
N PRO A 116 -28.33 -11.35 -24.83
CA PRO A 116 -29.29 -11.38 -25.91
C PRO A 116 -28.55 -11.26 -27.24
N ALA A 117 -28.82 -12.20 -28.16
CA ALA A 117 -28.18 -12.24 -29.45
C ALA A 117 -28.31 -10.87 -30.12
N ARG A 118 -27.18 -10.26 -30.47
CA ARG A 118 -27.16 -8.97 -31.17
C ARG A 118 -28.08 -9.08 -32.39
N PRO A 119 -29.03 -8.15 -32.60
CA PRO A 119 -29.93 -8.23 -33.74
C PRO A 119 -29.09 -8.31 -35.02
N ALA A 120 -29.47 -9.25 -35.90
CA ALA A 120 -28.75 -9.46 -37.15
C ALA A 120 -28.66 -8.14 -37.94
N PRO A 121 -27.53 -7.86 -38.60
CA PRO A 121 -27.44 -6.70 -39.47
C PRO A 121 -28.57 -6.76 -40.52
N PRO A 122 -29.18 -5.62 -40.88
CA PRO A 122 -30.24 -5.59 -41.87
C PRO A 122 -29.74 -6.22 -43.19
N PRO A 123 -30.61 -6.94 -43.93
CA PRO A 123 -30.20 -7.63 -45.14
C PRO A 123 -29.60 -6.63 -46.12
N VAL A 124 -28.41 -6.95 -46.62
CA VAL A 124 -27.74 -6.18 -47.67
C VAL A 124 -28.66 -6.16 -48.87
N VAL A 125 -29.23 -5.00 -49.18
CA VAL A 125 -30.02 -4.80 -50.39
C VAL A 125 -29.04 -4.90 -51.56
N ASN A 126 -29.07 -6.03 -52.26
CA ASN A 126 -28.25 -6.26 -53.44
C ASN A 126 -28.48 -5.12 -54.43
N ALA A 127 -27.39 -4.47 -54.84
CA ALA A 127 -27.42 -3.46 -55.88
C ALA A 127 -27.97 -4.05 -57.19
N ALA A 128 -28.57 -3.17 -58.00
CA ALA A 128 -29.16 -3.51 -59.30
C ALA A 128 -28.16 -4.25 -60.22
N PRO A 129 -28.65 -5.09 -61.17
CA PRO A 129 -27.81 -6.02 -61.91
C PRO A 129 -26.74 -5.32 -62.75
N VAL A 130 -25.54 -5.91 -62.76
CA VAL A 130 -24.40 -5.47 -63.56
C VAL A 130 -24.73 -5.56 -65.04
N VAL A 131 -24.86 -4.41 -65.71
CA VAL A 131 -24.86 -4.32 -67.16
C VAL A 131 -23.44 -4.54 -67.65
N ASN A 132 -23.23 -5.60 -68.41
CA ASN A 132 -21.93 -5.92 -68.99
C ASN A 132 -21.67 -4.99 -70.20
N VAL A 133 -20.70 -4.08 -70.08
CA VAL A 133 -20.32 -3.12 -71.14
C VAL A 133 -18.93 -3.52 -71.70
N PRO A 134 -18.67 -3.45 -73.02
CA PRO A 134 -17.43 -3.96 -73.61
C PRO A 134 -16.19 -3.14 -73.19
N PRO A 135 -14.95 -3.67 -73.38
CA PRO A 135 -13.75 -2.91 -73.05
C PRO A 135 -13.62 -1.68 -73.95
N VAL A 136 -13.78 -0.50 -73.36
CA VAL A 136 -13.54 0.79 -74.03
C VAL A 136 -12.08 1.17 -73.86
N ASN A 137 -11.48 1.66 -74.95
CA ASN A 137 -10.06 2.00 -75.05
C ASN A 137 -9.59 2.95 -73.93
N ALA A 138 -8.33 2.77 -73.51
CA ALA A 138 -7.67 3.64 -72.53
C ALA A 138 -7.70 5.12 -72.99
N PRO A 139 -8.08 6.07 -72.12
CA PRO A 139 -7.98 7.49 -72.42
C PRO A 139 -6.50 7.93 -72.44
N ALA A 140 -6.18 8.85 -73.35
CA ALA A 140 -4.84 9.39 -73.52
C ALA A 140 -4.37 10.19 -72.28
N SER A 141 -3.05 10.27 -72.10
CA SER A 141 -2.39 10.98 -71.00
C SER A 141 -2.88 12.43 -70.86
N PRO A 142 -3.05 12.95 -69.62
CA PRO A 142 -3.38 14.35 -69.42
C PRO A 142 -2.23 15.27 -69.92
N PRO A 143 -2.55 16.51 -70.32
CA PRO A 143 -1.53 17.48 -70.76
C PRO A 143 -0.56 17.83 -69.61
N PRO A 144 0.69 18.21 -69.93
CA PRO A 144 1.70 18.51 -68.92
C PRO A 144 1.30 19.71 -68.06
N THR A 145 1.39 19.54 -66.75
CA THR A 145 1.19 20.58 -65.74
C THR A 145 2.15 21.76 -65.97
N PRO A 146 1.72 23.02 -65.79
CA PRO A 146 2.64 24.16 -65.79
C PRO A 146 3.78 23.96 -64.78
N PRO A 147 5.00 24.48 -65.04
CA PRO A 147 6.11 24.36 -64.12
C PRO A 147 5.78 25.00 -62.77
N GLU A 148 6.00 24.22 -61.70
CA GLU A 148 5.82 24.66 -60.32
C GLU A 148 6.72 25.87 -60.03
N PRO A 149 6.24 26.91 -59.33
CA PRO A 149 7.09 28.04 -58.95
C PRO A 149 8.25 27.55 -58.06
N PRO A 150 9.41 28.23 -58.07
CA PRO A 150 10.58 27.77 -57.33
C PRO A 150 10.26 27.54 -55.85
N LEU A 151 10.49 26.32 -55.38
CA LEU A 151 10.35 25.96 -53.97
C LEU A 151 11.12 26.97 -53.11
N ALA A 152 10.43 27.59 -52.17
CA ALA A 152 11.08 28.42 -51.16
C ALA A 152 12.14 27.57 -50.43
N PRO A 153 13.28 28.17 -50.02
CA PRO A 153 14.29 27.43 -49.27
C PRO A 153 13.63 26.79 -48.03
N PRO A 154 13.96 25.53 -47.70
CA PRO A 154 13.33 24.84 -46.60
C PRO A 154 13.50 25.65 -45.32
N VAL A 155 12.38 25.98 -44.67
CA VAL A 155 12.40 26.54 -43.32
C VAL A 155 13.22 25.57 -42.46
N PRO A 156 14.26 26.04 -41.73
CA PRO A 156 15.03 25.15 -40.87
C PRO A 156 14.06 24.51 -39.89
N ILE A 157 13.95 23.18 -39.95
CA ILE A 157 13.16 22.41 -39.00
C ILE A 157 13.72 22.78 -37.63
N PRO A 158 12.90 23.31 -36.69
CA PRO A 158 13.38 23.56 -35.34
C PRO A 158 13.96 22.25 -34.80
N PRO A 159 15.08 22.29 -34.06
CA PRO A 159 15.72 21.07 -33.58
C PRO A 159 14.66 20.19 -32.91
N ALA A 160 14.61 18.92 -33.32
CA ALA A 160 13.64 17.98 -32.79
C ALA A 160 13.66 18.08 -31.26
N VAL A 161 12.50 18.30 -30.65
CA VAL A 161 12.37 18.37 -29.19
C VAL A 161 13.07 17.13 -28.65
N PRO A 162 14.16 17.27 -27.86
CA PRO A 162 14.85 16.09 -27.36
C PRO A 162 13.87 15.26 -26.55
N PRO A 163 13.98 13.91 -26.56
CA PRO A 163 13.24 13.10 -25.60
C PRO A 163 13.53 13.67 -24.20
N PRO A 164 12.53 13.77 -23.30
CA PRO A 164 12.63 14.53 -22.06
C PRO A 164 13.93 14.19 -21.33
N ALA A 165 14.80 15.19 -21.24
CA ALA A 165 16.21 15.01 -20.93
C ALA A 165 16.42 15.30 -19.44
N VAL A 166 16.47 14.23 -18.65
CA VAL A 166 16.30 14.27 -17.18
C VAL A 166 14.87 14.67 -16.81
N ASP A 167 14.35 14.08 -15.74
CA ASP A 167 13.01 14.37 -15.28
C ASP A 167 13.03 15.76 -14.60
N VAL A 168 12.60 16.77 -15.37
CA VAL A 168 12.61 18.18 -14.98
C VAL A 168 11.65 18.39 -13.81
N ASP A 169 12.07 19.25 -12.89
CA ASP A 169 11.29 19.82 -11.79
C ASP A 169 11.39 21.34 -11.97
N THR A 170 10.35 21.96 -12.51
CA THR A 170 10.42 23.34 -13.03
C THR A 170 10.36 24.41 -11.94
N ASP A 171 9.74 24.15 -10.79
CA ASP A 171 9.69 25.10 -9.66
C ASP A 171 10.54 24.70 -8.44
N GLY A 172 10.98 23.45 -8.35
CA GLY A 172 11.91 22.93 -7.36
C GLY A 172 11.27 22.42 -6.07
N ASP A 173 10.00 21.97 -6.07
CA ASP A 173 9.35 21.33 -4.92
C ASP A 173 9.79 19.85 -4.72
N GLY A 174 10.27 19.21 -5.80
CA GLY A 174 10.75 17.83 -5.85
C GLY A 174 9.78 16.81 -6.46
N LEU A 175 8.63 17.22 -6.99
CA LEU A 175 7.93 16.50 -8.06
C LEU A 175 8.67 16.74 -9.37
N THR A 176 8.57 15.77 -10.28
CA THR A 176 8.90 16.04 -11.68
C THR A 176 7.68 16.65 -12.38
N ASP A 177 7.89 17.51 -13.39
CA ASP A 177 6.86 18.01 -14.31
C ASP A 177 5.94 16.85 -14.80
N ALA A 178 6.47 15.63 -14.94
CA ALA A 178 5.71 14.47 -15.37
C ALA A 178 4.81 13.87 -14.27
N GLU A 179 5.20 13.96 -13.01
CA GLU A 179 4.35 13.62 -11.85
C GLU A 179 3.21 14.62 -11.69
N GLU A 180 3.52 15.90 -11.84
CA GLU A 180 2.54 16.97 -11.76
C GLU A 180 1.48 16.84 -12.85
N ASN A 181 1.89 16.59 -14.09
CA ASN A 181 0.97 16.31 -15.21
C ASN A 181 0.11 15.04 -14.98
N VAL A 182 0.55 14.11 -14.13
CA VAL A 182 -0.20 12.88 -13.77
C VAL A 182 -1.23 13.14 -12.68
N ILE A 183 -0.95 14.02 -11.71
CA ILE A 183 -1.86 14.38 -10.61
C ILE A 183 -2.80 15.54 -10.98
N GLY A 184 -2.33 16.47 -11.80
CA GLY A 184 -3.05 17.69 -12.20
C GLY A 184 -2.54 18.98 -11.54
N THR A 185 -1.36 18.96 -10.90
CA THR A 185 -0.74 20.14 -10.28
C THR A 185 -0.04 21.05 -11.30
N ASN A 186 0.42 22.22 -10.85
CA ASN A 186 0.93 23.28 -11.71
C ASN A 186 2.47 23.38 -11.67
N VAL A 187 3.11 22.98 -12.76
CA VAL A 187 4.59 22.95 -13.02
C VAL A 187 5.37 24.27 -12.88
N ARG A 188 4.79 25.29 -12.23
CA ARG A 188 5.40 26.59 -11.95
C ARG A 188 5.01 27.12 -10.56
N ALA A 189 4.37 26.33 -9.71
CA ALA A 189 3.91 26.70 -8.39
C ALA A 189 3.97 25.49 -7.45
N LYS A 190 5.00 25.49 -6.60
CA LYS A 190 5.27 24.45 -5.58
C LYS A 190 4.07 24.04 -4.74
N ASP A 191 3.16 24.98 -4.54
CA ASP A 191 1.93 24.90 -3.77
C ASP A 191 0.85 25.33 -4.78
N THR A 192 0.13 24.35 -5.34
CA THR A 192 -0.79 24.56 -6.46
C THR A 192 -2.09 25.24 -6.02
N ASP A 193 -2.58 24.96 -4.81
CA ASP A 193 -3.85 25.49 -4.32
C ASP A 193 -3.72 26.72 -3.41
N GLY A 194 -2.52 26.98 -2.88
CA GLY A 194 -2.14 28.16 -2.11
C GLY A 194 -2.39 28.06 -0.61
N ASP A 195 -2.48 26.86 -0.04
CA ASP A 195 -2.75 26.67 1.40
C ASP A 195 -1.51 26.80 2.32
N GLY A 196 -0.31 26.72 1.74
CA GLY A 196 0.97 26.79 2.44
C GLY A 196 1.73 25.46 2.58
N TYR A 197 1.29 24.38 1.93
CA TYR A 197 2.06 23.14 1.76
C TYR A 197 2.52 22.95 0.31
N ASP A 198 3.79 22.53 0.14
CA ASP A 198 4.28 22.14 -1.18
C ASP A 198 3.58 20.82 -1.63
N ASP A 199 3.16 20.71 -2.90
CA ASP A 199 2.38 19.62 -3.52
C ASP A 199 2.99 18.23 -3.22
N ARG A 200 4.33 18.13 -3.29
CA ARG A 200 5.08 16.93 -2.90
C ARG A 200 4.85 16.52 -1.46
N THR A 201 4.86 17.49 -0.56
CA THR A 201 4.67 17.28 0.87
C THR A 201 3.28 16.73 1.12
N GLU A 202 2.27 17.21 0.42
CA GLU A 202 0.91 16.72 0.51
C GLU A 202 0.74 15.29 -0.02
N LEU A 203 1.24 15.00 -1.22
CA LEU A 203 1.19 13.66 -1.82
C LEU A 203 1.87 12.59 -0.93
N LEU A 204 3.04 12.91 -0.36
CA LEU A 204 3.75 12.01 0.57
C LEU A 204 3.06 11.87 1.94
N ASN A 205 2.12 12.75 2.26
CA ASN A 205 1.28 12.68 3.46
C ASN A 205 -0.19 12.26 3.17
N LEU A 206 -0.53 11.98 1.90
CA LEU A 206 -1.86 11.59 1.41
C LEU A 206 -2.95 12.67 1.49
N TYR A 207 -2.58 13.94 1.34
CA TYR A 207 -3.49 15.08 1.14
C TYR A 207 -3.71 15.41 -0.34
N ASN A 208 -4.72 16.22 -0.65
CA ASN A 208 -5.07 16.63 -2.01
C ASN A 208 -4.39 17.97 -2.38
N PRO A 209 -3.35 17.99 -3.25
CA PRO A 209 -2.65 19.22 -3.65
C PRO A 209 -3.43 20.13 -4.62
N LEU A 210 -4.75 19.91 -4.71
CA LEU A 210 -5.67 20.67 -5.57
C LEU A 210 -6.84 21.25 -4.75
N ALA A 211 -6.83 21.10 -3.41
CA ALA A 211 -7.88 21.58 -2.52
C ALA A 211 -7.41 21.76 -1.06
N ILE A 212 -7.32 23.03 -0.65
CA ILE A 212 -7.01 23.55 0.69
C ILE A 212 -7.23 22.52 1.81
N ALA A 213 -6.18 22.21 2.57
CA ALA A 213 -6.20 21.20 3.62
C ALA A 213 -7.39 21.37 4.61
N PRO A 214 -7.97 20.26 5.10
CA PRO A 214 -7.38 18.92 5.15
C PRO A 214 -8.06 17.91 4.22
N GLU A 215 -8.33 18.26 2.95
CA GLU A 215 -8.87 17.29 1.99
C GLU A 215 -7.87 16.15 1.73
N ARG A 216 -8.37 14.92 1.59
CA ARG A 216 -7.53 13.73 1.44
C ARG A 216 -7.32 13.41 -0.03
N LEU A 217 -6.14 12.89 -0.35
CA LEU A 217 -5.80 12.44 -1.70
C LEU A 217 -6.81 11.42 -2.26
N ALA A 218 -7.36 10.55 -1.41
CA ALA A 218 -8.37 9.57 -1.79
C ALA A 218 -9.69 10.19 -2.29
N ASP A 219 -10.01 11.40 -1.85
CA ASP A 219 -11.26 12.11 -2.16
C ASP A 219 -11.09 13.06 -3.37
N SER A 220 -9.85 13.45 -3.70
CA SER A 220 -9.49 14.36 -4.83
C SER A 220 -9.95 13.90 -6.22
N GLY A 221 -10.08 12.59 -6.41
CA GLY A 221 -10.28 11.99 -7.72
C GLY A 221 -9.06 12.04 -8.66
N ALA A 222 -7.87 12.43 -8.19
CA ALA A 222 -6.58 12.30 -8.90
C ALA A 222 -5.99 10.86 -8.80
N VAL A 223 -6.32 10.15 -7.72
CA VAL A 223 -5.98 8.73 -7.51
C VAL A 223 -7.26 7.87 -7.45
N PHE A 224 -7.08 6.55 -7.49
CA PHE A 224 -8.08 5.58 -7.06
C PHE A 224 -7.49 4.60 -6.05
N THR A 225 -8.32 4.06 -5.15
CA THR A 225 -7.91 2.97 -4.27
C THR A 225 -7.97 1.65 -5.03
N TYR A 226 -6.80 1.07 -5.30
CA TYR A 226 -6.70 -0.35 -5.65
C TYR A 226 -6.86 -1.18 -4.38
N ALA A 227 -7.75 -2.17 -4.41
CA ALA A 227 -7.91 -3.17 -3.37
C ALA A 227 -7.58 -4.55 -3.95
N HIS A 228 -6.68 -5.29 -3.31
CA HIS A 228 -6.28 -6.61 -3.78
C HIS A 228 -7.45 -7.59 -3.66
N PRO A 229 -7.93 -8.20 -4.76
CA PRO A 229 -9.21 -8.93 -4.76
C PRO A 229 -9.22 -10.21 -3.90
N VAL A 230 -8.06 -10.81 -3.63
CA VAL A 230 -7.93 -12.00 -2.76
C VAL A 230 -7.58 -11.63 -1.32
N ASP A 231 -6.76 -10.60 -1.11
CA ASP A 231 -6.15 -10.34 0.20
C ASP A 231 -6.71 -9.12 0.93
N GLY A 232 -7.41 -8.22 0.23
CA GLY A 232 -8.01 -7.04 0.84
C GLY A 232 -7.03 -5.98 1.37
N TRP A 233 -5.73 -6.07 1.04
CA TRP A 233 -4.82 -4.93 1.19
C TRP A 233 -5.12 -3.85 0.15
N GLU A 234 -4.80 -2.60 0.45
CA GLU A 234 -5.15 -1.44 -0.37
C GLU A 234 -3.92 -0.57 -0.66
N ALA A 235 -3.90 0.10 -1.81
CA ALA A 235 -2.97 1.18 -2.13
C ALA A 235 -3.67 2.21 -3.05
N TYR A 236 -3.20 3.45 -3.05
CA TYR A 236 -3.65 4.50 -3.97
C TYR A 236 -2.78 4.50 -5.21
N LEU A 237 -3.40 4.44 -6.39
CA LEU A 237 -2.73 4.50 -7.69
C LEU A 237 -3.19 5.75 -8.45
N PRO A 238 -2.32 6.44 -9.20
CA PRO A 238 -2.74 7.55 -10.06
C PRO A 238 -3.82 7.11 -11.06
N LYS A 239 -4.84 7.94 -11.27
CA LYS A 239 -6.03 7.61 -12.07
C LYS A 239 -5.76 7.38 -13.56
N SER A 240 -4.65 7.93 -14.07
CA SER A 240 -4.17 7.70 -15.44
C SER A 240 -3.42 6.37 -15.60
N TRP A 241 -2.98 5.75 -14.51
CA TRP A 241 -2.21 4.50 -14.55
C TRP A 241 -3.14 3.28 -14.61
N THR A 242 -2.65 2.20 -15.22
CA THR A 242 -3.47 1.01 -15.51
C THR A 242 -2.82 -0.27 -15.02
N ILE A 243 -3.63 -1.24 -14.60
CA ILE A 243 -3.14 -2.57 -14.21
C ILE A 243 -3.09 -3.41 -15.49
N ALA A 244 -1.88 -3.64 -15.99
CA ALA A 244 -1.63 -4.22 -17.31
C ALA A 244 -1.68 -5.75 -17.31
N ALA A 245 -1.24 -6.38 -16.21
CA ALA A 245 -1.28 -7.83 -16.05
C ALA A 245 -1.29 -8.21 -14.56
N THR A 246 -1.95 -9.33 -14.27
CA THR A 246 -1.73 -10.10 -13.05
C THR A 246 -1.62 -11.58 -13.42
N ASP A 247 -0.80 -12.33 -12.68
CA ASP A 247 -0.71 -13.77 -12.84
C ASP A 247 -2.00 -14.46 -12.37
N GLN A 248 -2.19 -15.73 -12.74
CA GLN A 248 -3.41 -16.48 -12.39
C GLN A 248 -3.62 -16.61 -10.86
N GLU A 249 -2.55 -16.50 -10.07
CA GLU A 249 -2.58 -16.57 -8.60
C GLU A 249 -2.61 -15.18 -7.93
N GLN A 250 -2.59 -14.09 -8.70
CA GLN A 250 -2.59 -12.70 -8.24
C GLN A 250 -1.46 -12.38 -7.24
N ARG A 251 -0.31 -13.04 -7.41
CA ARG A 251 0.92 -12.73 -6.67
C ARG A 251 1.74 -11.64 -7.33
N GLN A 252 1.55 -11.38 -8.62
CA GLN A 252 2.25 -10.36 -9.36
C GLN A 252 1.24 -9.38 -9.96
N ILE A 253 1.42 -8.09 -9.71
CA ILE A 253 0.58 -7.01 -10.22
C ILE A 253 1.49 -6.02 -10.94
N ARG A 254 1.30 -5.86 -12.25
CA ARG A 254 2.07 -4.93 -13.09
C ARG A 254 1.22 -3.70 -13.40
N ILE A 255 1.66 -2.53 -12.92
CA ILE A 255 1.02 -1.24 -13.13
C ILE A 255 1.82 -0.48 -14.19
N ALA A 256 1.20 -0.18 -15.33
CA ALA A 256 1.77 0.64 -16.37
C ALA A 256 1.42 2.13 -16.14
N THR A 257 2.41 3.01 -16.30
CA THR A 257 2.27 4.47 -16.18
C THR A 257 1.45 5.10 -17.30
N GLY A 258 1.21 4.35 -18.38
CA GLY A 258 0.37 4.73 -19.53
C GLY A 258 1.07 5.60 -20.58
N ILE A 259 2.25 6.16 -20.27
CA ILE A 259 2.97 7.10 -21.16
C ILE A 259 4.46 6.78 -21.39
N THR A 260 5.03 5.80 -20.68
CA THR A 260 6.40 5.31 -20.89
C THR A 260 6.49 3.79 -20.78
N GLU A 261 7.68 3.22 -21.00
CA GLU A 261 7.98 1.79 -20.71
C GLU A 261 8.18 1.53 -19.21
N GLU A 262 8.04 2.55 -18.36
CA GLU A 262 8.18 2.43 -16.91
C GLU A 262 6.93 1.81 -16.28
N GLN A 263 7.14 1.10 -15.18
CA GLN A 263 6.10 0.34 -14.54
C GLN A 263 6.43 0.05 -13.07
N VAL A 264 5.37 -0.03 -12.26
CA VAL A 264 5.46 -0.49 -10.88
C VAL A 264 5.02 -1.94 -10.82
N LEU A 265 5.90 -2.79 -10.32
CA LEU A 265 5.66 -4.21 -10.15
C LEU A 265 5.50 -4.51 -8.66
N LEU A 266 4.33 -5.02 -8.27
CA LEU A 266 4.10 -5.53 -6.92
C LEU A 266 4.15 -7.05 -6.95
N THR A 267 5.05 -7.64 -6.16
CA THR A 267 5.25 -9.09 -6.08
C THR A 267 5.05 -9.58 -4.64
N LEU A 268 4.07 -10.45 -4.45
CA LEU A 268 3.68 -11.02 -3.16
C LEU A 268 4.57 -12.23 -2.82
N HIS A 269 5.30 -12.12 -1.73
CA HIS A 269 6.19 -13.15 -1.21
C HIS A 269 5.68 -13.71 0.12
N ALA A 270 5.88 -15.01 0.33
CA ALA A 270 5.61 -15.66 1.61
C ALA A 270 6.72 -15.35 2.64
N ASN A 271 6.31 -15.13 3.88
CA ASN A 271 7.15 -15.01 5.08
C ASN A 271 6.75 -16.10 6.10
N PRO A 272 6.92 -17.41 5.76
CA PRO A 272 6.39 -18.52 6.57
C PRO A 272 7.03 -18.62 7.96
N ASP A 273 8.24 -18.07 8.12
CA ASP A 273 8.98 -18.04 9.38
C ASP A 273 8.63 -16.80 10.24
N ARG A 274 7.68 -15.96 9.79
CA ARG A 274 7.20 -14.73 10.46
C ARG A 274 8.32 -13.79 10.89
N LEU A 275 9.32 -13.65 10.02
CA LEU A 275 10.47 -12.79 10.23
C LEU A 275 10.03 -11.32 10.33
N SER A 276 10.85 -10.49 10.98
CA SER A 276 10.65 -9.03 10.96
C SER A 276 10.67 -8.52 9.51
N ALA A 277 10.07 -7.36 9.26
CA ALA A 277 10.06 -6.76 7.92
C ALA A 277 11.48 -6.63 7.33
N ARG A 278 12.45 -6.29 8.19
CA ARG A 278 13.88 -6.18 7.84
C ARG A 278 14.49 -7.54 7.50
N ASP A 279 14.31 -8.54 8.35
CA ASP A 279 14.94 -9.86 8.18
C ASP A 279 14.33 -10.62 7.00
N ALA A 280 13.03 -10.46 6.78
CA ALA A 280 12.34 -10.93 5.58
C ALA A 280 12.87 -10.21 4.32
N ALA A 281 13.03 -8.89 4.34
CA ALA A 281 13.62 -8.15 3.22
C ALA A 281 15.07 -8.60 2.92
N LEU A 282 15.93 -8.80 3.92
CA LEU A 282 17.30 -9.34 3.73
C LEU A 282 17.31 -10.76 3.15
N ARG A 283 16.29 -11.56 3.43
CA ARG A 283 16.16 -12.93 2.90
C ARG A 283 15.59 -12.96 1.49
N LEU A 284 14.64 -12.07 1.17
CA LEU A 284 14.01 -11.97 -0.15
C LEU A 284 14.87 -11.20 -1.15
N TRP A 285 15.71 -10.28 -0.67
CA TRP A 285 16.67 -9.52 -1.46
C TRP A 285 18.11 -9.97 -1.21
N PRO A 286 18.57 -11.06 -1.86
CA PRO A 286 19.93 -11.53 -1.67
C PRO A 286 20.94 -10.50 -2.20
N ALA A 287 21.98 -10.20 -1.42
CA ALA A 287 23.02 -9.23 -1.78
C ALA A 287 23.75 -9.55 -3.11
N ALA A 288 23.65 -10.79 -3.62
CA ALA A 288 24.16 -11.15 -4.95
C ALA A 288 23.38 -10.51 -6.11
N THR A 289 22.11 -10.11 -5.90
CA THR A 289 21.27 -9.47 -6.93
C THR A 289 21.60 -7.98 -7.08
N ALA A 290 21.97 -7.30 -5.99
CA ALA A 290 22.49 -5.94 -6.01
C ALA A 290 23.38 -5.71 -4.75
N PRO A 291 24.72 -5.82 -4.86
CA PRO A 291 25.60 -5.80 -3.68
C PRO A 291 25.66 -4.46 -2.97
N ASP A 292 25.36 -3.36 -3.67
CA ASP A 292 25.29 -2.01 -3.10
C ASP A 292 23.93 -1.72 -2.42
N ALA A 293 22.89 -2.51 -2.74
CA ALA A 293 21.54 -2.36 -2.21
C ALA A 293 21.41 -2.92 -0.78
N SER A 294 22.04 -2.22 0.17
CA SER A 294 21.78 -2.42 1.61
C SER A 294 20.38 -1.92 2.00
N ILE A 295 19.86 -2.33 3.17
CA ILE A 295 18.63 -1.73 3.70
C ILE A 295 18.94 -0.30 4.15
N ALA A 296 18.31 0.69 3.50
CA ALA A 296 18.48 2.10 3.83
C ALA A 296 17.68 2.51 5.05
N ARG A 297 16.41 2.10 5.13
CA ARG A 297 15.48 2.65 6.13
C ARG A 297 14.28 1.74 6.41
N GLU A 298 14.05 1.49 7.68
CA GLU A 298 12.79 0.95 8.21
C GLU A 298 11.85 2.11 8.58
N SER A 299 10.55 1.96 8.32
CA SER A 299 9.53 2.97 8.64
C SER A 299 8.12 2.35 8.63
N THR A 300 7.10 3.18 8.73
CA THR A 300 5.69 2.78 8.63
C THR A 300 5.01 3.66 7.59
N THR A 301 4.11 3.08 6.79
CA THR A 301 3.28 3.82 5.83
C THR A 301 2.31 4.75 6.58
N LYS A 302 1.76 5.75 5.90
CA LYS A 302 0.76 6.66 6.48
C LYS A 302 -0.53 5.93 6.90
N ARG A 303 -0.76 4.72 6.38
CA ARG A 303 -1.86 3.82 6.76
C ARG A 303 -1.42 2.63 7.63
N GLY A 304 -0.27 2.73 8.31
CA GLY A 304 0.10 1.86 9.44
C GLY A 304 0.85 0.57 9.09
N ALA A 305 1.16 0.29 7.83
CA ALA A 305 1.89 -0.92 7.45
C ALA A 305 3.42 -0.74 7.66
N PRO A 306 4.14 -1.69 8.27
CA PRO A 306 5.60 -1.65 8.29
C PRO A 306 6.21 -1.73 6.89
N VAL A 307 7.22 -0.91 6.61
CA VAL A 307 7.90 -0.86 5.30
C VAL A 307 9.41 -0.68 5.45
N VAL A 308 10.15 -1.41 4.61
CA VAL A 308 11.60 -1.36 4.47
C VAL A 308 11.94 -0.85 3.08
N ARG A 309 12.73 0.22 2.98
CA ARG A 309 13.25 0.75 1.71
C ARG A 309 14.72 0.40 1.54
N LEU A 310 15.13 0.06 0.32
CA LEU A 310 16.50 -0.28 -0.02
C LEU A 310 17.31 0.97 -0.38
N ALA A 311 18.63 0.84 -0.33
CA ALA A 311 19.61 1.89 -0.65
C ALA A 311 19.91 1.95 -2.15
N ASP A 312 18.88 1.80 -2.99
CA ASP A 312 18.98 1.56 -4.42
C ASP A 312 18.23 2.61 -5.25
N ASP A 313 18.36 3.87 -4.86
CA ASP A 313 17.71 5.01 -5.53
C ASP A 313 16.17 4.87 -5.65
N PHE A 314 15.57 4.44 -4.53
CA PHE A 314 14.11 4.26 -4.36
C PHE A 314 13.48 3.25 -5.32
N VAL A 315 14.27 2.36 -5.94
CA VAL A 315 13.76 1.33 -6.86
C VAL A 315 12.98 0.25 -6.11
N HIS A 316 13.39 -0.15 -4.90
CA HIS A 316 12.74 -1.22 -4.14
C HIS A 316 12.25 -0.86 -2.74
N ALA A 317 11.05 -1.35 -2.41
CA ALA A 317 10.51 -1.35 -1.06
C ALA A 317 9.78 -2.66 -0.73
N PHE A 318 9.97 -3.17 0.48
CA PHE A 318 9.22 -4.30 1.03
C PHE A 318 8.21 -3.80 2.05
N VAL A 319 6.92 -4.04 1.80
CA VAL A 319 5.82 -3.69 2.72
C VAL A 319 5.24 -4.95 3.34
N VAL A 320 4.97 -4.95 4.65
CA VAL A 320 4.30 -6.06 5.33
C VAL A 320 2.82 -6.07 4.97
N VAL A 321 2.33 -7.18 4.43
CA VAL A 321 0.90 -7.39 4.14
C VAL A 321 0.20 -7.92 5.38
N ASP A 322 0.79 -8.94 6.00
CA ASP A 322 0.37 -9.59 7.23
C ASP A 322 1.57 -10.34 7.86
N ALA A 323 1.35 -11.09 8.94
CA ALA A 323 2.42 -11.81 9.64
C ALA A 323 3.13 -12.86 8.77
N ASP A 324 2.44 -13.42 7.78
CA ASP A 324 2.91 -14.54 6.96
C ASP A 324 3.32 -14.10 5.55
N ARG A 325 3.24 -12.80 5.19
CA ARG A 325 3.48 -12.29 3.82
C ARG A 325 4.04 -10.87 3.71
N MET A 326 4.84 -10.65 2.66
CA MET A 326 5.39 -9.35 2.26
C MET A 326 5.09 -9.03 0.80
N LEU A 327 5.01 -7.74 0.49
CA LEU A 327 4.87 -7.22 -0.87
C LEU A 327 6.16 -6.50 -1.25
N LEU A 328 6.86 -7.01 -2.25
CA LEU A 328 7.97 -6.31 -2.91
C LEU A 328 7.38 -5.37 -3.95
N ILE A 329 7.64 -4.07 -3.80
CA ILE A 329 7.33 -3.04 -4.78
C ILE A 329 8.64 -2.70 -5.49
N SER A 330 8.71 -3.00 -6.79
CA SER A 330 9.82 -2.68 -7.70
C SER A 330 9.37 -1.60 -8.69
N TYR A 331 10.22 -0.60 -8.91
CA TYR A 331 10.02 0.41 -9.95
C TYR A 331 10.92 0.11 -11.16
N GLU A 332 10.39 -0.65 -12.12
CA GLU A 332 11.11 -1.02 -13.34
C GLU A 332 11.11 0.16 -14.32
N ARG A 333 12.32 0.65 -14.69
CA ARG A 333 12.52 1.80 -15.57
C ARG A 333 13.70 1.57 -16.53
N PRO A 334 13.60 1.97 -17.82
CA PRO A 334 14.70 1.82 -18.79
C PRO A 334 15.76 2.92 -18.68
N ALA A 335 15.39 4.08 -18.12
CA ALA A 335 16.27 5.21 -17.89
C ALA A 335 17.00 5.09 -16.54
N THR A 336 18.16 5.72 -16.42
CA THR A 336 18.89 5.80 -15.15
C THR A 336 18.18 6.71 -14.14
N ALA A 337 17.56 7.79 -14.60
CA ALA A 337 16.75 8.70 -13.78
C ALA A 337 15.35 8.12 -13.49
N ALA A 338 14.72 8.64 -12.44
CA ALA A 338 13.39 8.27 -11.98
C ALA A 338 12.38 9.34 -12.38
N ARG A 339 11.39 8.99 -13.20
CA ARG A 339 10.37 9.93 -13.67
C ARG A 339 9.19 10.12 -12.74
N PHE A 340 8.84 9.07 -12.00
CA PHE A 340 7.72 9.05 -11.05
C PHE A 340 8.13 8.65 -9.61
N PRO A 341 9.25 9.16 -9.06
CA PRO A 341 9.78 8.73 -7.76
C PRO A 341 8.86 9.08 -6.58
N THR A 342 8.22 10.25 -6.63
CA THR A 342 7.29 10.72 -5.60
C THR A 342 5.96 9.96 -5.69
N LEU A 343 5.47 9.64 -6.88
CA LEU A 343 4.27 8.80 -7.07
C LEU A 343 4.49 7.35 -6.64
N VAL A 344 5.65 6.76 -6.93
CA VAL A 344 6.03 5.45 -6.37
C VAL A 344 6.12 5.52 -4.85
N ALA A 345 6.70 6.60 -4.30
CA ALA A 345 6.73 6.82 -2.86
C ALA A 345 5.33 7.00 -2.25
N MET A 346 4.41 7.69 -2.92
CA MET A 346 2.99 7.87 -2.56
C MET A 346 2.25 6.52 -2.55
N ILE A 347 2.41 5.68 -3.59
CA ILE A 347 1.86 4.31 -3.63
C ILE A 347 2.29 3.56 -2.36
N ILE A 348 3.58 3.58 -2.04
CA ILE A 348 4.11 2.94 -0.83
C ILE A 348 3.51 3.56 0.45
N GLN A 349 3.43 4.90 0.57
CA GLN A 349 2.87 5.55 1.76
C GLN A 349 1.36 5.30 1.94
N SER A 350 0.64 5.08 0.84
CA SER A 350 -0.79 4.77 0.82
C SER A 350 -1.12 3.32 1.12
N PHE A 351 -0.12 2.44 1.22
CA PHE A 351 -0.38 1.02 1.43
C PHE A 351 -0.97 0.76 2.82
N ALA A 352 -2.09 0.05 2.85
CA ALA A 352 -2.74 -0.46 4.05
C ALA A 352 -2.87 -1.98 4.01
N SER A 353 -2.45 -2.65 5.09
CA SER A 353 -2.71 -4.07 5.31
C SER A 353 -4.20 -4.35 5.47
N ALA A 354 -4.58 -5.60 5.20
CA ALA A 354 -5.97 -6.04 5.30
C ALA A 354 -6.52 -5.89 6.73
N GLY A 355 -7.69 -5.27 6.87
CA GLY A 355 -8.36 -5.08 8.16
C GLY A 355 -8.02 -3.79 8.92
N THR A 356 -7.13 -2.94 8.40
CA THR A 356 -6.71 -1.67 9.04
C THR A 356 -7.64 -0.50 8.68
N ARG A 357 -8.96 -0.72 8.76
CA ARG A 357 -10.02 0.29 8.47
C ARG A 357 -10.67 0.81 9.75
#